data_AF-A0A2V6ENJ1-F1
#
_entry.id   AF-A0A2V6ENJ1-F1
#
_cell.length_a   1.000
_cell.length_b   1.000
_cell.length_c   1.000
_cell.angle_alpha   90.00
_cell.angle_beta   90.00
_cell.angle_gamma   90.00
#
_symmetry.space_group_name_H-M   'P 1'
#
loop_
_entity.id
_entity.type
_entity.pdbx_description
1 polymer ?
#
loop_
_entity_poly.entity_id
_entity_poly.type
_entity_poly.pdbx_seq_one_letter_code
_entity_poly.pdbx_strand_id
1 'polypeptide(L)' 'GKIIYEGAIDSIASPNPADIPSSTNYVKVALDESMSGKPVSNANTRPYGCSVKYK' A
#
# COMPACT_ATOMS: atom_id res chain seq x y z
N GLY A 1 -2.06 8.19 -17.68
CA GLY A 1 -2.78 8.03 -16.40
C GLY A 1 -2.14 8.91 -15.35
N LYS A 2 -2.85 9.19 -14.24
CA LYS A 2 -2.30 9.90 -13.07
C LYS A 2 -2.00 8.87 -11.98
N ILE A 3 -0.86 8.99 -11.30
CA ILE A 3 -0.57 8.18 -10.10
C ILE A 3 -1.45 8.68 -8.96
N ILE A 4 -2.27 7.79 -8.41
CA ILE A 4 -3.19 8.09 -7.29
C ILE A 4 -2.71 7.50 -5.96
N TYR A 5 -1.76 6.56 -6.01
CA TYR A 5 -1.17 5.91 -4.85
C TYR A 5 0.26 5.44 -5.17
N GLU A 6 1.19 5.66 -4.26
CA GLU A 6 2.54 5.10 -4.30
C GLU A 6 3.01 4.73 -2.88
N GLY A 7 3.62 3.56 -2.69
CA GLY A 7 4.11 3.17 -1.37
C GLY A 7 4.08 1.67 -1.09
N ALA A 8 3.96 1.33 0.19
CA ALA A 8 3.88 -0.05 0.67
C ALA A 8 2.55 -0.74 0.32
N ILE A 9 2.54 -2.08 0.31
CA ILE A 9 1.29 -2.82 0.07
C ILE A 9 0.35 -2.73 1.28
N ASP A 10 0.91 -2.80 2.48
CA ASP A 10 0.19 -2.70 3.74
C ASP A 10 0.98 -1.91 4.80
N SER A 11 0.47 -1.86 6.02
CA SER A 11 1.03 -1.09 7.13
C SER A 11 2.14 -1.79 7.94
N ILE A 12 2.42 -3.08 7.71
CA ILE A 12 3.35 -3.85 8.56
C ILE A 12 4.45 -4.48 7.69
N ALA A 13 5.69 -4.04 7.89
CA ALA A 13 6.86 -4.58 7.21
C ALA A 13 7.31 -5.93 7.82
N SER A 14 6.47 -6.96 7.69
CA SER A 14 6.71 -8.29 8.29
C SER A 14 6.41 -9.42 7.30
N PRO A 15 7.20 -10.49 7.30
CA PRO A 15 6.88 -11.71 6.54
C PRO A 15 5.97 -12.67 7.32
N ASN A 16 5.64 -12.38 8.59
CA ASN A 16 4.88 -13.29 9.44
C ASN A 16 3.38 -13.26 9.08
N PRO A 17 2.77 -14.40 8.70
CA PRO A 17 1.35 -14.45 8.38
C PRO A 17 0.44 -14.02 9.54
N ALA A 18 0.92 -14.11 10.79
CA ALA A 18 0.17 -13.66 11.96
C ALA A 18 -0.09 -12.14 11.98
N ASP A 19 0.63 -11.35 11.20
CA ASP A 19 0.47 -9.90 11.11
C ASP A 19 -0.59 -9.47 10.06
N ILE A 20 -1.08 -10.41 9.23
CA ILE A 20 -2.10 -10.12 8.21
C ILE A 20 -3.37 -9.50 8.82
N PRO A 21 -3.95 -10.03 9.93
CA PRO A 21 -5.20 -9.49 10.49
C PRO A 21 -5.07 -8.07 11.06
N SER A 22 -3.87 -7.67 11.50
CA SER A 22 -3.60 -6.33 12.02
C SER A 22 -3.10 -5.35 10.95
N SER A 23 -2.80 -5.84 9.75
CA SER A 23 -2.29 -5.04 8.65
C SER A 23 -3.42 -4.29 7.92
N THR A 24 -3.23 -2.98 7.71
CA THR A 24 -4.08 -2.20 6.81
C THR A 24 -3.56 -2.35 5.38
N ASN A 25 -4.35 -2.92 4.47
CA ASN A 25 -4.00 -3.00 3.06
C ASN A 25 -4.24 -1.65 2.36
N TYR A 26 -3.17 -0.89 2.09
CA TYR A 26 -3.27 0.44 1.51
C TYR A 26 -3.74 0.43 0.06
N VAL A 27 -3.34 -0.58 -0.73
CA VAL A 27 -3.73 -0.70 -2.14
C VAL A 27 -5.24 -0.90 -2.27
N LYS A 28 -5.81 -1.77 -1.43
CA LYS A 28 -7.26 -2.01 -1.39
C LYS A 28 -8.01 -0.74 -1.00
N VAL A 29 -7.57 -0.06 0.06
CA VAL A 29 -8.18 1.20 0.51
C VAL A 29 -8.14 2.27 -0.59
N ALA A 30 -6.98 2.48 -1.22
CA ALA A 30 -6.82 3.45 -2.29
C ALA A 30 -7.71 3.12 -3.51
N LEU A 31 -7.84 1.83 -3.85
CA LEU A 31 -8.71 1.39 -4.93
C LEU A 31 -10.19 1.66 -4.62
N ASP A 32 -10.65 1.26 -3.42
CA ASP A 32 -12.03 1.45 -2.98
C ASP A 32 -12.40 2.95 -2.90
N GLU A 33 -11.49 3.79 -2.39
CA GLU A 33 -11.66 5.25 -2.34
C GLU A 33 -11.73 5.83 -3.75
N SER A 34 -10.79 5.47 -4.63
CA SER A 34 -10.77 5.96 -6.00
C SER A 34 -12.01 5.55 -6.80
N MET A 35 -12.47 4.30 -6.65
CA MET A 35 -13.66 3.81 -7.34
C MET A 35 -14.95 4.43 -6.80
N SER A 36 -14.97 4.83 -5.53
CA SER A 36 -16.08 5.58 -4.93
C SER A 36 -16.03 7.08 -5.19
N GLY A 37 -15.07 7.56 -6.01
CA GLY A 37 -14.90 8.98 -6.31
C GLY A 37 -14.37 9.82 -5.15
N LYS A 38 -13.87 9.17 -4.09
CA LYS A 38 -13.28 9.83 -2.93
C LYS A 38 -11.79 10.13 -3.19
N PRO A 39 -11.23 11.16 -2.54
CA PRO A 39 -9.79 11.33 -2.50
C PRO A 39 -9.15 10.13 -1.79
N VAL A 40 -7.98 9.69 -2.29
CA VAL A 40 -7.18 8.64 -1.65
C VAL A 40 -6.57 9.20 -0.36
N SER A 41 -6.91 8.60 0.79
CA SER A 41 -6.55 9.12 2.12
C SER A 41 -5.04 9.05 2.39
N ASN A 42 -4.40 7.95 2.00
CA ASN A 42 -2.96 7.73 2.17
C ASN A 42 -2.29 7.63 0.80
N ALA A 43 -2.27 8.73 0.03
CA ALA A 43 -1.75 8.70 -1.35
C ALA A 43 -0.25 8.34 -1.45
N ASN A 44 0.53 8.56 -0.38
CA ASN A 44 1.91 8.14 -0.28
C ASN A 44 2.17 7.46 1.07
N THR A 45 2.76 6.27 1.05
CA THR A 45 3.23 5.58 2.26
C THR A 45 4.67 5.14 2.09
N ARG A 46 5.39 4.94 3.21
CA ARG A 46 6.78 4.47 3.18
C ARG A 46 6.83 3.06 2.57
N PRO A 47 7.47 2.85 1.40
CA PRO A 47 7.65 1.51 0.86
C PRO A 47 8.63 0.71 1.72
N TYR A 48 8.44 -0.60 1.77
CA TYR A 48 9.34 -1.54 2.41
C TYR A 48 9.56 -2.76 1.51
N GLY A 49 10.62 -3.52 1.81
CA GLY A 49 11.01 -4.71 1.05
C GLY A 49 12.47 -4.69 0.64
N CYS A 50 12.91 -5.75 -0.02
CA CYS A 50 14.25 -5.82 -0.60
C CYS A 50 14.39 -4.79 -1.73
N SER A 51 15.58 -4.17 -1.82
CA SER A 51 15.92 -3.36 -2.99
C SER A 51 15.89 -4.21 -4.26
N VAL A 52 15.40 -3.61 -5.35
CA VAL A 52 15.45 -4.22 -6.68
C VAL A 52 16.92 -4.39 -7.10
N LYS A 53 17.28 -5.59 -7.57
CA LYS A 53 18.62 -5.90 -8.09
C LYS A 53 18.62 -5.69 -9.60
N TYR A 54 19.19 -4.56 -10.03
CA TYR A 54 19.29 -4.17 -11.45
C TYR A 54 20.54 -4.73 -12.15
N LYS A 55 21.50 -5.25 -11.37
CA LYS A 55 22.70 -5.93 -11.83
C LYS A 55 22.80 -7.25 -11.09
#